data_AF-A0A6H9HF00-F1
#
_entry.id   AF-A0A6H9HF00-F1
#
_cell.length_a   1.000
_cell.length_b   1.000
_cell.length_c   1.000
_cell.angle_alpha   90.00
_cell.angle_beta   90.00
_cell.angle_gamma   90.00
#
_symmetry.space_group_name_H-M   'P 1'
#
loop_
_entity.id
_entity.type
_entity.pdbx_description
1 polymer ?
#
loop_
_entity_poly.entity_id
_entity_poly.type
_entity_poly.pdbx_seq_one_letter_code
_entity_poly.pdbx_strand_id
1 'polypeptide(L)'
;MLPLAYFVGIFAGALWLGLAARGFWKLIDLGEHWKRWRLGRARRKAVQAYIPHMSEDDRVIIGYLLERNQKTFDCAVDGGYAVSLISRGIIVSAARRGQLLDMERVPMKIPDDVWEVLSENRDAFPAKFEGTMHPWRVHWMAR
;
A
#
# COMPACT_ATOMS: atom_id res chain seq x y z
N MET A 1 22.30 -39.66 46.51
CA MET A 1 21.52 -38.40 46.42
C MET A 1 22.11 -37.48 45.34
N LEU A 2 21.95 -37.81 44.06
CA LEU A 2 22.43 -37.02 42.92
C LEU A 2 21.42 -36.73 41.77
N PRO A 3 20.13 -37.13 41.79
CA PRO A 3 19.27 -36.89 40.62
C PRO A 3 18.76 -35.44 40.52
N LEU A 4 18.60 -34.72 41.64
CA LEU A 4 17.91 -33.42 41.63
C LEU A 4 18.69 -32.30 40.90
N ALA A 5 20.03 -32.29 41.03
CA ALA A 5 20.87 -31.25 40.43
C ALA A 5 20.93 -31.33 38.90
N TYR A 6 20.81 -32.54 38.34
CA TYR A 6 20.86 -32.77 36.90
C TYR A 6 19.60 -32.26 36.20
N PHE A 7 18.43 -32.48 36.82
CA PHE A 7 17.17 -31.95 36.29
C PHE A 7 17.12 -30.42 36.31
N VAL A 8 17.59 -29.78 37.39
CA VAL A 8 17.62 -28.30 37.47
C VAL A 8 18.50 -27.68 36.38
N GLY A 9 19.66 -28.29 36.07
CA GLY A 9 20.54 -27.83 34.99
C GLY A 9 19.90 -27.92 33.60
N ILE A 10 19.17 -29.00 33.31
CA ILE A 10 18.47 -29.18 32.01
C ILE A 10 17.35 -28.15 31.86
N PHE A 11 16.56 -27.92 32.91
CA PHE A 11 15.49 -26.92 32.87
C PHE A 11 16.03 -25.50 32.73
N ALA A 12 17.13 -25.16 33.40
CA ALA A 12 17.78 -23.85 33.26
C ALA A 12 18.35 -23.62 31.86
N GLY A 13 18.96 -24.65 31.25
CA GLY A 13 19.48 -24.58 29.88
C GLY A 13 18.38 -24.44 28.82
N ALA A 14 17.28 -25.18 28.98
CA ALA A 14 16.12 -25.08 28.09
C ALA A 14 15.44 -23.69 28.17
N LEU A 15 15.38 -23.10 29.36
CA LEU A 15 14.83 -21.76 29.56
C LEU A 15 15.69 -20.67 28.88
N TRP A 16 17.03 -20.76 28.99
CA TRP A 16 17.96 -19.85 28.32
C TRP A 16 17.89 -19.97 26.80
N LEU A 17 17.81 -21.18 26.26
CA LEU A 17 17.65 -21.40 24.81
C LEU A 17 16.31 -20.85 24.31
N GLY A 18 15.23 -21.02 25.06
CA GLY A 18 13.91 -20.45 24.72
C GLY A 18 13.92 -18.91 24.69
N LEU A 19 14.58 -18.27 25.65
CA LEU A 19 14.73 -16.81 25.69
C LEU A 19 15.64 -16.30 24.56
N ALA A 20 16.75 -16.98 24.28
CA ALA A 20 17.64 -16.65 23.17
C ALA A 20 16.93 -16.80 21.82
N ALA A 21 16.15 -17.87 21.62
CA ALA A 21 15.36 -18.06 20.41
C ALA A 21 14.29 -16.96 20.26
N ARG A 22 13.59 -16.57 21.33
CA ARG A 22 12.62 -15.47 21.30
C ARG A 22 13.28 -14.12 20.99
N GLY A 23 14.49 -13.87 21.50
CA GLY A 23 15.29 -12.69 21.16
C GLY A 23 15.72 -12.69 19.70
N PHE A 24 16.14 -13.84 19.17
CA PHE A 24 16.52 -14.02 17.77
C PHE A 24 15.33 -13.79 16.81
N TRP A 25 14.14 -14.30 17.15
CA TRP A 25 12.92 -14.04 16.38
C TRP A 25 12.56 -12.55 16.31
N LYS A 26 12.76 -11.79 17.41
CA LYS A 26 12.55 -10.34 17.40
C LYS A 26 13.52 -9.60 16.47
N LEU A 27 14.77 -10.06 16.35
CA LEU A 27 15.75 -9.45 15.44
C LEU A 27 15.38 -9.64 13.97
N ILE A 28 14.88 -10.83 13.60
CA ILE A 28 14.40 -11.11 12.24
C ILE A 28 13.17 -10.24 11.92
N ASP A 29 12.23 -10.14 12.86
CA ASP A 29 11.01 -9.34 12.68
C ASP A 29 11.33 -7.83 12.56
N LEU A 30 12.34 -7.34 13.29
CA LEU A 30 12.89 -5.99 13.09
C LEU A 30 13.38 -5.77 11.65
N GLY A 31 14.05 -6.77 11.05
CA GLY A 31 14.52 -6.71 9.68
C GLY A 31 13.39 -6.49 8.66
N GLU A 32 12.28 -7.21 8.82
CA GLU A 32 11.10 -7.08 7.96
C GLU A 32 10.38 -5.72 8.15
N HIS A 33 10.31 -5.22 9.39
CA HIS A 33 9.81 -3.86 9.65
C HIS A 33 10.70 -2.79 8.99
N TRP A 34 12.03 -2.95 9.10
CA TRP A 34 12.99 -2.01 8.50
C TRP A 34 12.95 -2.05 6.96
N LYS A 35 12.73 -3.22 6.37
CA LYS A 35 12.52 -3.38 4.93
C LYS A 35 11.24 -2.68 4.48
N ARG A 36 10.11 -2.91 5.16
CA ARG A 36 8.84 -2.23 4.87
C ARG A 36 8.97 -0.71 4.97
N TRP A 37 9.65 -0.23 6.01
CA TRP A 37 9.89 1.19 6.20
C TRP A 37 10.78 1.80 5.11
N ARG A 38 11.86 1.11 4.70
CA ARG A 38 12.72 1.55 3.59
C ARG A 38 11.95 1.59 2.27
N LEU A 39 11.13 0.58 2.00
CA LEU A 39 10.28 0.52 0.80
C LEU A 39 9.25 1.66 0.80
N GLY A 40 8.59 1.93 1.92
CA GLY A 40 7.66 3.06 2.06
C GLY A 40 8.34 4.40 1.80
N ARG A 41 9.53 4.63 2.36
CA ARG A 41 10.31 5.85 2.07
C ARG A 41 10.67 5.98 0.59
N ALA A 42 11.15 4.91 -0.03
CA ALA A 42 11.50 4.92 -1.45
C ALA A 42 10.29 5.24 -2.32
N ARG A 43 9.13 4.65 -2.00
CA ARG A 43 7.86 4.92 -2.69
C ARG A 43 7.41 6.37 -2.51
N ARG A 44 7.42 6.91 -1.28
CA ARG A 44 7.11 8.32 -1.01
C ARG A 44 7.96 9.26 -1.85
N LYS A 45 9.28 9.03 -1.88
CA LYS A 45 10.21 9.84 -2.68
C LYS A 45 9.95 9.74 -4.18
N ALA A 46 9.65 8.54 -4.68
CA ALA A 46 9.32 8.34 -6.09
C ALA A 46 8.03 9.05 -6.49
N VAL A 47 6.99 8.99 -5.64
CA VAL A 47 5.73 9.71 -5.87
C VAL A 47 5.95 11.21 -5.83
N GLN A 48 6.68 11.72 -4.84
CA GLN A 48 6.98 13.15 -4.74
C GLN A 48 7.74 13.68 -5.96
N ALA A 49 8.71 12.90 -6.48
CA ALA A 49 9.41 13.24 -7.71
C ALA A 49 8.51 13.14 -8.96
N TYR A 50 7.45 12.33 -8.92
CA TYR A 50 6.52 12.17 -10.04
C TYR A 50 5.46 13.26 -10.11
N ILE A 51 5.00 13.83 -8.98
CA ILE A 51 3.93 14.85 -8.93
C ILE A 51 4.13 15.97 -9.97
N PRO A 52 5.32 16.59 -10.12
CA PRO A 52 5.53 17.64 -11.11
C PRO A 52 5.38 17.17 -12.57
N HIS A 53 5.66 15.90 -12.83
CA HIS A 53 5.65 15.27 -14.16
C HIS A 53 4.41 14.43 -14.42
N MET A 54 3.43 14.49 -13.53
CA MET A 54 2.18 13.75 -13.64
C MET A 54 1.36 14.28 -14.81
N SER A 55 0.80 13.37 -15.62
CA SER A 55 -0.07 13.72 -16.74
C SER A 55 -1.34 14.42 -16.26
N GLU A 56 -2.03 15.11 -17.16
CA GLU A 56 -3.28 15.79 -16.84
C GLU A 56 -4.34 14.80 -16.34
N ASP A 57 -4.53 13.66 -17.03
CA ASP A 57 -5.47 12.61 -16.63
C ASP A 57 -5.17 12.06 -15.24
N ASP A 58 -3.89 11.80 -14.93
CA ASP A 58 -3.45 11.32 -13.62
C ASP A 58 -3.79 12.35 -12.53
N ARG A 59 -3.50 13.63 -12.79
CA ARG A 59 -3.79 14.73 -11.86
C ARG A 59 -5.29 14.90 -11.63
N VAL A 60 -6.09 14.73 -12.67
CA VAL A 60 -7.56 14.78 -12.61
C VAL A 60 -8.09 13.62 -11.74
N ILE A 61 -7.60 12.40 -11.96
CA ILE A 61 -7.99 11.24 -11.15
C ILE A 61 -7.64 11.44 -9.67
N ILE A 62 -6.40 11.82 -9.37
CA ILE A 62 -5.95 12.04 -8.00
C ILE A 62 -6.68 13.22 -7.36
N GLY A 63 -6.85 14.32 -8.08
CA GLY A 63 -7.60 15.49 -7.61
C GLY A 63 -9.03 15.13 -7.21
N TYR A 64 -9.72 14.34 -8.03
CA TYR A 64 -11.08 13.88 -7.76
C TYR A 64 -11.15 13.05 -6.46
N LEU A 65 -10.18 12.15 -6.27
CA LEU A 65 -10.08 11.31 -5.08
C LEU A 65 -9.77 12.14 -3.82
N LEU A 66 -8.85 13.11 -3.92
CA LEU A 66 -8.48 14.03 -2.84
C LEU A 66 -9.63 14.98 -2.47
N GLU A 67 -10.41 15.46 -3.44
CA GLU A 67 -11.59 16.29 -3.19
C GLU A 67 -12.62 15.54 -2.34
N ARG A 68 -12.87 14.26 -2.65
CA ARG A 68 -13.84 13.41 -1.94
C ARG A 68 -13.28 12.69 -0.72
N ASN A 69 -11.99 12.85 -0.43
CA ASN A 69 -11.28 12.13 0.63
C ASN A 69 -11.47 10.60 0.53
N GLN A 70 -11.45 10.07 -0.70
CA GLN A 70 -11.67 8.65 -0.98
C GLN A 70 -10.35 7.99 -1.39
N LYS A 71 -9.88 7.03 -0.59
CA LYS A 71 -8.67 6.23 -0.90
C LYS A 71 -8.96 4.97 -1.71
N THR A 72 -10.22 4.54 -1.72
CA THR A 72 -10.67 3.28 -2.32
C THR A 72 -11.75 3.58 -3.33
N PHE A 73 -11.69 2.93 -4.49
CA PHE A 73 -12.65 3.10 -5.57
C PHE A 73 -12.65 1.87 -6.47
N ASP A 74 -13.68 1.73 -7.30
CA ASP A 74 -13.79 0.61 -8.24
C ASP A 74 -13.37 1.06 -9.65
N CYS A 75 -12.61 0.21 -10.33
CA CYS A 75 -12.15 0.42 -11.69
C CYS A 75 -12.35 -0.86 -12.52
N ALA A 76 -12.38 -0.74 -13.84
CA ALA A 76 -12.31 -1.91 -14.70
C ALA A 76 -10.93 -2.59 -14.57
N VAL A 77 -10.85 -3.87 -14.97
CA VAL A 77 -9.63 -4.69 -14.85
C VAL A 77 -8.48 -4.15 -15.69
N ASP A 78 -8.80 -3.47 -16.79
CA ASP A 78 -7.85 -2.76 -17.63
C ASP A 78 -7.26 -1.52 -16.93
N GLY A 79 -7.90 -1.01 -15.87
CA GLY A 79 -7.52 0.21 -15.17
C GLY A 79 -7.98 1.50 -15.84
N GLY A 80 -8.58 1.45 -17.04
CA GLY A 80 -9.00 2.61 -17.80
C GLY A 80 -7.93 3.70 -17.92
N TYR A 81 -8.28 4.95 -17.59
CA TYR A 81 -7.30 6.06 -17.55
C TYR A 81 -6.33 6.00 -16.36
N ALA A 82 -6.54 5.08 -15.40
CA ALA A 82 -5.66 4.92 -14.24
C ALA A 82 -4.49 3.95 -14.47
N VAL A 83 -4.30 3.43 -15.70
CA VAL A 83 -3.21 2.48 -16.04
C VAL A 83 -1.82 2.98 -15.67
N SER A 84 -1.53 4.23 -15.99
CA SER A 84 -0.31 4.96 -15.61
C SER A 84 -0.09 4.92 -14.10
N LEU A 85 -1.10 5.27 -13.31
CA LEU A 85 -1.04 5.27 -11.85
C LEU A 85 -0.89 3.86 -11.26
N ILE A 86 -1.53 2.86 -11.87
CA ILE A 86 -1.40 1.44 -11.48
C ILE A 86 0.01 0.93 -11.77
N SER A 87 0.55 1.21 -12.97
CA SER A 87 1.89 0.77 -13.39
C SER A 87 2.99 1.33 -12.49
N ARG A 88 2.79 2.54 -11.94
CA ARG A 88 3.71 3.20 -11.01
C ARG A 88 3.51 2.78 -9.55
N GLY A 89 2.49 1.95 -9.27
CA GLY A 89 2.15 1.51 -7.91
C GLY A 89 1.59 2.61 -7.01
N ILE A 90 1.09 3.70 -7.59
CA ILE A 90 0.36 4.77 -6.88
C ILE A 90 -1.03 4.27 -6.52
N ILE A 91 -1.64 3.51 -7.43
CA ILE A 91 -2.87 2.76 -7.19
C ILE A 91 -2.53 1.27 -7.20
N VAL A 92 -3.10 0.52 -6.25
CA VAL A 92 -2.93 -0.93 -6.13
C VAL A 92 -4.27 -1.61 -6.00
N SER A 93 -4.38 -2.86 -6.46
CA SER A 93 -5.58 -3.65 -6.23
C SER A 93 -5.79 -3.88 -4.73
N ALA A 94 -7.01 -3.66 -4.27
CA ALA A 94 -7.46 -3.98 -2.92
C ALA A 94 -8.06 -5.40 -2.82
N ALA A 95 -8.07 -6.15 -3.92
CA ALA A 95 -8.60 -7.51 -3.97
C ALA A 95 -7.80 -8.47 -3.07
N ARG A 96 -8.52 -9.38 -2.40
CA ARG A 96 -7.91 -10.45 -1.61
C ARG A 96 -7.71 -11.71 -2.46
N ARG A 97 -6.67 -12.48 -2.15
CA ARG A 97 -6.43 -13.77 -2.81
C ARG A 97 -7.64 -14.70 -2.59
N GLY A 98 -8.20 -15.22 -3.66
CA GLY A 98 -9.39 -16.10 -3.64
C GLY A 98 -10.72 -15.36 -3.68
N GLN A 99 -10.73 -14.03 -3.74
CA GLN A 99 -11.95 -13.25 -3.94
C GLN A 99 -12.42 -13.33 -5.41
N LEU A 100 -13.71 -13.57 -5.63
CA LEU A 100 -14.30 -13.46 -6.95
C LEU A 100 -14.44 -11.98 -7.32
N LEU A 101 -13.90 -11.60 -8.47
CA LEU A 101 -13.85 -10.21 -8.93
C LEU A 101 -14.74 -10.05 -10.16
N ASP A 102 -15.54 -9.00 -10.15
CA ASP A 102 -16.17 -8.48 -11.36
C ASP A 102 -15.10 -7.72 -12.16
N MET A 103 -14.91 -8.09 -13.43
CA MET A 103 -13.89 -7.48 -14.29
C MET A 103 -14.17 -6.00 -14.58
N GLU A 104 -15.40 -5.53 -14.41
CA GLU A 104 -15.74 -4.11 -14.56
C GLU A 104 -15.72 -3.34 -13.23
N ARG A 105 -15.58 -4.05 -12.10
CA ARG A 105 -15.59 -3.50 -10.74
C ARG A 105 -14.52 -4.14 -9.86
N VAL A 106 -13.28 -3.94 -10.26
CA VAL A 106 -12.10 -4.34 -9.48
C VAL A 106 -11.86 -3.27 -8.41
N PRO A 107 -11.84 -3.65 -7.12
CA PRO A 107 -11.57 -2.71 -6.05
C PRO A 107 -10.10 -2.31 -6.06
N MET A 108 -9.86 -1.01 -6.15
CA MET A 108 -8.56 -0.37 -6.16
C MET A 108 -8.40 0.51 -4.92
N LYS A 109 -7.15 0.72 -4.50
CA LYS A 109 -6.82 1.62 -3.39
C LYS A 109 -5.51 2.36 -3.61
N ILE A 110 -5.40 3.54 -3.04
CA ILE A 110 -4.13 4.24 -2.88
C ILE A 110 -3.50 3.79 -1.55
N PRO A 111 -2.25 3.29 -1.54
CA PRO A 111 -1.53 2.97 -0.31
C PRO A 111 -1.43 4.17 0.64
N ASP A 112 -1.49 3.94 1.96
CA ASP A 112 -1.52 5.04 2.93
C ASP A 112 -0.29 5.95 2.88
N ASP A 113 0.89 5.37 2.65
CA ASP A 113 2.16 6.11 2.50
C ASP A 113 2.16 7.03 1.28
N VAL A 114 1.49 6.60 0.20
CA VAL A 114 1.31 7.41 -1.01
C VAL A 114 0.26 8.48 -0.79
N TRP A 115 -0.87 8.13 -0.15
CA TRP A 115 -1.95 9.07 0.15
C TRP A 115 -1.49 10.26 0.98
N GLU A 116 -0.63 10.02 1.98
CA GLU A 116 -0.03 11.07 2.81
C GLU A 116 0.70 12.09 1.93
N VAL A 117 1.57 11.63 1.03
CA VAL A 117 2.33 12.51 0.11
C VAL A 117 1.41 13.27 -0.85
N LEU A 118 0.37 12.62 -1.38
CA LEU A 118 -0.59 13.27 -2.27
C LEU A 118 -1.40 14.33 -1.53
N SER A 119 -1.77 14.06 -0.27
CA SER A 119 -2.51 14.99 0.59
C SER A 119 -1.66 16.20 0.98
N GLU A 120 -0.37 16.00 1.26
CA GLU A 120 0.60 17.09 1.54
C GLU A 120 0.79 18.03 0.34
N ASN A 121 0.60 17.52 -0.88
CA ASN A 121 0.78 18.27 -2.13
C ASN A 121 -0.56 18.59 -2.81
N ARG A 122 -1.63 18.78 -2.03
CA ARG A 122 -3.00 18.99 -2.55
C ARG A 122 -3.10 20.13 -3.56
N ASP A 123 -2.30 21.17 -3.38
CA ASP A 123 -2.27 22.36 -4.24
C ASP A 123 -1.79 22.07 -5.68
N ALA A 124 -1.14 20.92 -5.92
CA ALA A 124 -0.70 20.49 -7.24
C ALA A 124 -1.83 19.89 -8.09
N PHE A 125 -3.01 19.66 -7.50
CA PHE A 125 -4.14 18.97 -8.11
C PHE A 125 -5.34 19.91 -8.29
N PRO A 126 -6.17 19.70 -9.33
CA PRO A 126 -7.41 20.44 -9.51
C PRO A 126 -8.38 20.17 -8.35
N ALA A 127 -9.06 21.23 -7.88
CA ALA A 127 -9.86 21.21 -6.65
C ALA A 127 -11.39 21.20 -6.85
N LYS A 128 -11.87 21.36 -8.10
CA LYS A 128 -13.30 21.45 -8.40
C LYS A 128 -13.67 20.46 -9.48
N PHE A 129 -14.45 19.44 -9.12
CA PHE A 129 -15.03 18.51 -10.09
C PHE A 129 -16.55 18.60 -10.05
N GLU A 130 -17.12 19.13 -11.14
CA GLU A 130 -18.57 19.17 -11.33
C GLU A 130 -19.04 17.85 -11.96
N GLY A 131 -19.94 17.15 -11.24
CA GLY A 131 -20.59 15.94 -11.75
C GLY A 131 -20.25 14.64 -11.01
N THR A 132 -20.92 13.56 -11.44
CA THR A 132 -20.79 12.20 -10.91
C THR A 132 -19.92 11.30 -11.80
N MET A 133 -19.34 11.83 -12.87
CA MET A 133 -18.54 11.04 -13.80
C MET A 133 -17.18 10.75 -13.19
N HIS A 134 -16.89 9.46 -13.00
CA HIS A 134 -15.60 8.99 -12.49
C HIS A 134 -14.50 9.20 -13.55
N PRO A 135 -13.44 9.98 -13.27
CA PRO A 135 -12.45 10.36 -14.28
C PRO A 135 -11.60 9.19 -14.79
N TRP A 136 -11.52 8.09 -14.04
CA TRP A 136 -10.79 6.89 -14.45
C TRP A 136 -11.58 5.97 -15.40
N ARG A 137 -12.88 6.20 -15.60
CA ARG A 137 -13.70 5.34 -16.47
C ARG A 137 -13.55 5.75 -17.93
N VAL A 138 -13.21 4.77 -18.77
CA VAL A 138 -13.23 4.93 -20.22
C VAL A 138 -14.69 4.88 -20.69
N HIS A 139 -15.06 5.84 -21.55
CA HIS A 139 -16.39 5.85 -22.13
C HIS A 139 -16.56 4.63 -23.04
N TRP A 140 -17.74 3.99 -23.03
CA TRP A 140 -17.99 2.75 -23.76
C TRP A 140 -17.81 2.88 -25.29
N MET A 141 -17.94 4.08 -25.85
CA MET A 141 -17.65 4.36 -27.28
C MET A 141 -16.15 4.51 -27.61
N ALA A 142 -15.27 4.57 -26.61
CA ALA A 142 -13.82 4.71 -26.78
C ALA A 142 -13.08 3.38 -26.59
N ARG A 143 -13.79 2.27 -26.38
CA ARG A 143 -13.26 0.90 -26.31
C ARG A 143 -13.16 0.26 -27.69
#